data_AF-A0A6I7NJQ2-F1
#
_entry.id   AF-A0A6I7NJQ2-F1
#
_cell.length_a   1.000
_cell.length_b   1.000
_cell.length_c   1.000
_cell.angle_alpha   90.00
_cell.angle_beta   90.00
_cell.angle_gamma   90.00
#
_symmetry.space_group_name_H-M   'P 1'
#
loop_
_entity.id
_entity.type
_entity.pdbx_description
1 polymer ?
#
loop_
_entity_poly.entity_id
_entity_poly.type
_entity_poly.pdbx_seq_one_letter_code
_entity_poly.pdbx_strand_id
1 'polypeptide(L)'
;DSDGESLDPEVTGNLEAGPDGSFSIRYAGVVVKLDGELQAGDAFTIERGDLADGSQNREKRSILDTIGLLRETLANDSDDADSRLQRRDVLSLSISNIDNAMNKVLGVQTTLGARLNIIDSSENELSEAKLINQTITSELEDLDYAEALSRLSLQSVVLEAAQQSFVKISSLNLFNFIR
;
A
#
# COMPACT_ATOMS: atom_id res chain seq x y z
N ASP A 1 36.91 7.15 -11.00
CA ASP A 1 35.96 7.74 -11.98
C ASP A 1 34.56 7.19 -11.69
N SER A 2 33.58 7.35 -12.59
CA SER A 2 32.22 6.77 -12.43
C SER A 2 32.19 5.24 -12.41
N ASP A 3 33.31 4.60 -12.76
CA ASP A 3 33.49 3.15 -12.86
C ASP A 3 34.23 2.58 -11.64
N GLY A 4 34.54 3.41 -10.64
CA GLY A 4 35.19 2.99 -9.39
C GLY A 4 36.71 2.90 -9.46
N GLU A 5 37.33 3.30 -10.57
CA GLU A 5 38.79 3.34 -10.67
C GLU A 5 39.39 4.51 -9.87
N SER A 6 40.54 4.27 -9.24
CA SER A 6 41.30 5.30 -8.53
C SER A 6 41.70 6.41 -9.50
N LEU A 7 41.40 7.65 -9.15
CA LEU A 7 41.76 8.80 -9.99
C LEU A 7 43.26 9.11 -9.80
N ASP A 8 44.07 8.83 -10.81
CA ASP A 8 45.49 9.16 -10.86
C ASP A 8 45.76 10.23 -11.93
N PRO A 9 46.35 11.40 -11.60
CA PRO A 9 46.81 11.81 -10.27
C PRO A 9 45.65 12.12 -9.31
N GLU A 10 45.94 11.95 -8.01
CA GLU A 10 45.00 12.25 -6.91
C GLU A 10 44.27 13.57 -7.16
N VAL A 11 42.95 13.47 -7.36
CA VAL A 11 42.14 14.66 -7.56
C VAL A 11 41.86 15.27 -6.19
N THR A 12 42.63 16.32 -5.89
CA THR A 12 42.57 17.04 -4.63
C THR A 12 41.33 17.95 -4.59
N GLY A 13 40.47 17.73 -3.59
CA GLY A 13 39.49 18.73 -3.17
C GLY A 13 40.15 19.74 -2.22
N ASN A 14 39.65 20.98 -2.18
CA ASN A 14 40.11 21.93 -1.17
C ASN A 14 39.70 21.42 0.21
N LEU A 15 40.68 21.27 1.12
CA LEU A 15 40.44 21.02 2.53
C LEU A 15 39.98 22.34 3.17
N GLU A 16 38.72 22.42 3.55
CA GLU A 16 38.18 23.54 4.31
C GLU A 16 38.23 23.20 5.81
N ALA A 17 38.99 23.98 6.58
CA ALA A 17 39.06 23.82 8.03
C ALA A 17 37.80 24.39 8.69
N GLY A 18 37.13 23.56 9.49
CA GLY A 18 35.99 23.92 10.32
C GLY A 18 36.42 24.47 11.68
N PRO A 19 35.52 25.18 12.38
CA PRO A 19 35.81 25.84 13.67
C PRO A 19 36.18 24.88 14.80
N ASP A 20 35.86 23.59 14.65
CA ASP A 20 36.03 22.56 15.70
C ASP A 20 37.24 21.64 15.43
N GLY A 21 38.13 22.00 14.51
CA GLY A 21 39.24 21.14 14.07
C GLY A 21 38.85 20.04 13.07
N SER A 22 37.61 20.08 12.58
CA SER A 22 37.12 19.22 11.50
C SER A 22 37.60 19.69 10.13
N PHE A 23 37.75 18.79 9.17
CA PHE A 23 38.01 19.13 7.77
C PHE A 23 36.82 18.75 6.90
N SER A 24 36.44 19.61 5.96
CA SER A 24 35.46 19.26 4.93
C SER A 24 36.09 19.22 3.55
N ILE A 25 35.78 18.15 2.82
CA ILE A 25 36.16 17.98 1.42
C ILE A 25 34.88 18.05 0.59
N ARG A 26 34.86 18.93 -0.41
CA ARG A 26 33.77 19.02 -1.38
C ARG A 26 34.29 18.61 -2.75
N TYR A 27 33.70 17.57 -3.32
CA TYR A 27 34.08 17.08 -4.63
C TYR A 27 32.91 16.42 -5.35
N ALA A 28 32.76 16.65 -6.65
CA ALA A 28 31.72 16.06 -7.50
C ALA A 28 30.28 16.14 -6.92
N GLY A 29 29.99 17.19 -6.14
CA GLY A 29 28.68 17.38 -5.48
C GLY A 29 28.51 16.67 -4.13
N VAL A 30 29.48 15.86 -3.71
CA VAL A 30 29.53 15.19 -2.40
C VAL A 30 30.30 16.07 -1.41
N VAL A 31 29.83 16.09 -0.16
CA VAL A 31 30.52 16.73 0.97
C VAL A 31 30.85 15.66 1.99
N VAL A 32 32.13 15.60 2.36
CA VAL A 32 32.63 14.66 3.35
C VAL A 32 33.20 15.48 4.48
N LYS A 33 32.80 15.17 5.71
CA LYS A 33 33.36 15.76 6.93
C LYS A 33 34.27 14.73 7.59
N LEU A 34 35.51 15.11 7.81
CA LEU A 34 36.54 14.35 8.49
C LEU A 34 36.78 15.01 9.86
N ASP A 35 36.64 14.23 10.92
CA ASP A 35 36.84 14.69 12.31
C ASP A 35 37.95 13.84 12.96
N GLY A 36 38.86 14.45 13.72
CA GLY A 36 39.93 13.76 14.45
C GLY A 36 41.32 14.36 14.24
N GLU A 37 42.33 13.77 14.89
CA GLU A 37 43.75 14.14 14.68
C GLU A 37 44.31 13.39 13.47
N LEU A 38 44.10 13.94 12.27
CA LEU A 38 44.63 13.36 11.03
C LEU A 38 46.16 13.49 11.00
N GLN A 39 46.86 12.39 10.70
CA GLN A 39 48.31 12.34 10.59
C GLN A 39 48.76 12.32 9.12
N ALA A 40 50.01 12.74 8.88
CA ALA A 40 50.59 12.67 7.54
C ALA A 40 50.73 11.20 7.11
N GLY A 41 50.02 10.83 6.05
CA GLY A 41 49.96 9.45 5.54
C GLY A 41 48.59 8.77 5.70
N ASP A 42 47.64 9.39 6.40
CA ASP A 42 46.27 8.89 6.48
C ASP A 42 45.59 8.95 5.10
N ALA A 43 44.93 7.86 4.72
CA ALA A 43 44.21 7.72 3.45
C ALA A 43 42.75 7.33 3.70
N PHE A 44 41.84 7.99 3.00
CA PHE A 44 40.40 7.69 3.03
C PHE A 44 39.91 7.44 1.61
N THR A 45 39.26 6.31 1.38
CA THR A 45 38.69 5.95 0.09
C THR A 45 37.17 6.04 0.16
N ILE A 46 36.57 6.72 -0.82
CA ILE A 46 35.12 6.81 -0.97
C ILE A 46 34.77 6.16 -2.29
N GLU A 47 34.03 5.07 -2.20
CA GLU A 47 33.58 4.31 -3.35
C GLU A 47 32.06 4.34 -3.40
N ARG A 48 31.53 4.29 -4.62
CA ARG A 48 30.11 3.97 -4.82
C ARG A 48 29.83 2.58 -4.27
N GLY A 49 28.67 2.42 -3.64
CA GLY A 49 28.20 1.10 -3.25
C GLY A 49 28.02 0.19 -4.47
N ASP A 50 28.37 -1.08 -4.29
CA ASP A 50 28.16 -2.19 -5.20
C ASP A 50 26.76 -2.80 -5.00
N LEU A 51 26.17 -3.30 -6.09
CA LEU A 51 24.88 -3.99 -6.10
C LEU A 51 25.04 -5.51 -6.05
N ALA A 52 26.26 -6.04 -6.19
CA ALA A 52 26.53 -7.47 -6.18
C ALA A 52 26.25 -8.12 -4.81
N ASP A 53 25.83 -9.38 -4.85
CA ASP A 53 25.56 -10.17 -3.65
C ASP A 53 26.88 -10.61 -2.99
N GLY A 54 27.00 -10.42 -1.68
CA GLY A 54 28.23 -10.72 -0.93
C GLY A 54 29.34 -9.66 -0.96
N SER A 55 29.14 -8.54 -1.66
CA SER A 55 30.08 -7.41 -1.61
C SER A 55 30.20 -6.83 -0.19
N GLN A 56 31.37 -6.33 0.19
CA GLN A 56 31.55 -5.62 1.48
C GLN A 56 31.05 -4.17 1.40
N ASN A 57 30.95 -3.61 0.19
CA ASN A 57 30.56 -2.24 -0.07
C ASN A 57 29.13 -2.18 -0.66
N ARG A 58 28.13 -2.85 -0.07
CA ARG A 58 26.79 -2.93 -0.67
C ARG A 58 26.03 -1.62 -0.54
N GLU A 59 25.51 -1.13 -1.67
CA GLU A 59 24.60 0.03 -1.70
C GLU A 59 23.24 -0.29 -1.05
N LYS A 60 22.80 -1.56 -1.16
CA LYS A 60 21.54 -2.04 -0.57
C LYS A 60 21.84 -3.03 0.53
N ARG A 61 21.46 -2.68 1.77
CA ARG A 61 21.60 -3.56 2.94
C ARG A 61 20.25 -3.88 3.54
N SER A 62 20.05 -5.14 3.93
CA SER A 62 18.88 -5.50 4.73
C SER A 62 18.99 -4.86 6.11
N ILE A 63 17.84 -4.59 6.73
CA ILE A 63 17.81 -4.16 8.14
C ILE A 63 18.41 -5.23 9.05
N LEU A 64 18.26 -6.52 8.72
CA LEU A 64 18.83 -7.62 9.48
C LEU A 64 20.36 -7.64 9.39
N ASP A 65 20.91 -7.37 8.20
CA ASP A 65 22.37 -7.26 8.01
C ASP A 65 22.92 -6.04 8.75
N THR A 66 22.18 -4.94 8.74
CA THR A 66 22.53 -3.71 9.47
C THR A 66 22.58 -3.96 10.98
N ILE A 67 21.58 -4.65 11.53
CA ILE A 67 21.54 -5.03 12.95
C ILE A 67 22.66 -6.04 13.27
N GLY A 68 22.92 -6.99 12.36
CA GLY A 68 24.00 -7.96 12.50
C GLY A 68 25.37 -7.30 12.59
N LEU A 69 25.64 -6.34 11.70
CA LEU A 69 26.86 -5.54 11.73
C LEU A 69 26.97 -4.74 13.02
N LEU A 70 25.90 -4.04 13.42
CA LEU A 70 25.91 -3.22 14.63
C LEU A 70 26.22 -4.08 15.86
N ARG A 71 25.61 -5.26 15.99
CA ARG A 71 25.90 -6.22 17.06
C ARG A 71 27.37 -6.62 17.05
N GLU A 72 27.90 -6.97 15.89
CA GLU A 72 29.30 -7.41 15.75
C GLU A 72 30.28 -6.30 16.17
N THR A 73 30.04 -5.08 15.68
CA THR A 73 30.86 -3.91 15.99
C THR A 73 30.78 -3.50 17.46
N LEU A 74 29.62 -3.66 18.10
CA LEU A 74 29.44 -3.40 19.53
C LEU A 74 29.95 -4.52 20.43
N ALA A 75 30.07 -5.75 19.93
CA ALA A 75 30.63 -6.88 20.66
C ALA A 75 32.17 -6.86 20.71
N ASN A 76 32.81 -6.02 19.89
CA ASN A 76 34.25 -5.85 19.91
C ASN A 76 34.71 -5.06 21.15
N ASP A 77 35.51 -5.70 22.01
CA ASP A 77 35.96 -5.22 23.33
C ASP A 77 37.22 -4.33 23.27
N SER A 78 37.72 -4.00 22.07
CA SER A 78 38.89 -3.14 21.92
C SER A 78 38.58 -1.67 22.29
N ASP A 79 39.38 -1.08 23.18
CA ASP A 79 39.22 0.31 23.65
C ASP A 79 40.37 1.25 23.23
N ASP A 80 40.98 0.97 22.09
CA ASP A 80 41.86 1.93 21.43
C ASP A 80 41.05 3.05 20.72
N ALA A 81 41.75 4.13 20.34
CA ALA A 81 41.13 5.28 19.70
C ALA A 81 40.50 4.92 18.34
N ASP A 82 41.14 4.07 17.57
CA ASP A 82 40.69 3.67 16.23
C ASP A 82 39.40 2.85 16.33
N SER A 83 39.33 1.92 17.28
CA SER A 83 38.14 1.11 17.57
C SER A 83 36.94 1.97 17.98
N ARG A 84 37.16 3.06 18.72
CA ARG A 84 36.10 4.02 19.05
C ARG A 84 35.60 4.79 17.83
N LEU A 85 36.51 5.21 16.95
CA LEU A 85 36.15 5.91 15.70
C LEU A 85 35.37 4.98 14.75
N GLN A 86 35.84 3.75 14.57
CA GLN A 86 35.14 2.74 13.77
C GLN A 86 33.74 2.44 14.30
N ARG A 87 33.57 2.29 15.63
CA ARG A 87 32.24 2.10 16.25
C ARG A 87 31.31 3.28 15.97
N ARG A 88 31.81 4.51 16.11
CA ARG A 88 31.04 5.73 15.83
C ARG A 88 30.55 5.76 14.37
N ASP A 89 31.43 5.44 13.44
CA ASP A 89 31.13 5.52 12.01
C ASP A 89 30.13 4.42 11.59
N VAL A 90 30.33 3.18 12.07
CA VAL A 90 29.37 2.08 11.84
C VAL A 90 28.01 2.38 12.48
N LEU A 91 27.98 2.99 13.67
CA LEU A 91 26.72 3.40 14.30
C LEU A 91 25.98 4.45 13.46
N SER A 92 26.68 5.48 12.99
CA SER A 92 26.11 6.54 12.14
C SER A 92 25.52 5.97 10.84
N LEU A 93 26.25 5.06 10.18
CA LEU A 93 25.79 4.35 8.99
C LEU A 93 24.58 3.46 9.30
N SER A 94 24.60 2.76 10.43
CA SER A 94 23.52 1.84 10.82
C SER A 94 22.22 2.58 11.11
N ILE A 95 22.28 3.73 11.80
CA ILE A 95 21.11 4.59 12.03
C ILE A 95 20.53 5.06 10.70
N SER A 96 21.39 5.58 9.80
CA SER A 96 20.95 6.03 8.47
C SER A 96 20.29 4.91 7.67
N ASN A 97 20.82 3.68 7.73
CA ASN A 97 20.21 2.52 7.06
C ASN A 97 18.87 2.12 7.69
N ILE A 98 18.74 2.19 9.01
CA ILE A 98 17.49 1.93 9.72
C ILE A 98 16.43 2.97 9.33
N ASP A 99 16.79 4.25 9.27
CA ASP A 99 15.88 5.32 8.84
C ASP A 99 15.36 5.10 7.41
N ASN A 100 16.25 4.73 6.48
CA ASN A 100 15.86 4.39 5.12
C ASN A 100 14.92 3.17 5.06
N ALA A 101 15.19 2.14 5.87
CA ALA A 101 14.31 0.97 5.97
C ALA A 101 12.94 1.32 6.56
N MET A 102 12.89 2.16 7.59
CA MET A 102 11.63 2.66 8.18
C MET A 102 10.82 3.45 7.15
N ASN A 103 11.46 4.33 6.38
CA ASN A 103 10.82 5.05 5.28
C ASN A 103 10.23 4.10 4.24
N LYS A 104 10.94 3.00 3.92
CA LYS A 104 10.43 1.99 3.00
C LYS A 104 9.18 1.29 3.56
N VAL A 105 9.18 0.93 4.84
CA VAL A 105 8.02 0.33 5.52
C VAL A 105 6.84 1.30 5.53
N LEU A 106 7.07 2.57 5.86
CA LEU A 106 6.05 3.62 5.84
C LEU A 106 5.44 3.79 4.44
N GLY A 107 6.26 3.73 3.38
CA GLY A 107 5.77 3.77 2.00
C GLY A 107 4.86 2.58 1.66
N VAL A 108 5.19 1.39 2.14
CA VAL A 108 4.32 0.20 1.99
C VAL A 108 3.03 0.36 2.78
N GLN A 109 3.07 0.84 4.03
CA GLN A 109 1.89 1.10 4.84
C GLN A 109 0.97 2.14 4.19
N THR A 110 1.53 3.20 3.61
CA THR A 110 0.78 4.22 2.87
C THR A 110 0.07 3.61 1.67
N THR A 111 0.77 2.75 0.92
CA THR A 111 0.18 2.03 -0.21
C THR A 111 -0.94 1.09 0.23
N LEU A 112 -0.77 0.42 1.37
CA LEU A 112 -1.81 -0.43 1.95
C LEU A 112 -3.02 0.39 2.36
N GLY A 113 -2.84 1.55 3.00
CA GLY A 113 -3.92 2.47 3.34
C GLY A 113 -4.70 2.95 2.11
N ALA A 114 -4.00 3.27 1.01
CA ALA A 114 -4.65 3.61 -0.25
C ALA A 114 -5.49 2.44 -0.81
N ARG A 115 -4.99 1.20 -0.71
CA ARG A 115 -5.75 0.01 -1.13
C ARG A 115 -6.96 -0.25 -0.25
N LEU A 116 -6.87 -0.02 1.05
CA LEU A 116 -8.00 -0.13 1.97
C LEU A 116 -9.10 0.89 1.60
N ASN A 117 -8.73 2.14 1.32
CA ASN A 117 -9.71 3.14 0.86
C ASN A 117 -10.44 2.71 -0.43
N ILE A 118 -9.74 2.04 -1.35
CA ILE A 118 -10.37 1.51 -2.57
C ILE A 118 -11.34 0.38 -2.22
N ILE A 119 -10.95 -0.54 -1.32
CA ILE A 119 -11.81 -1.62 -0.86
C ILE A 119 -13.07 -1.05 -0.19
N ASP A 120 -12.92 -0.10 0.73
CA ASP A 120 -14.04 0.54 1.42
C ASP A 120 -15.00 1.24 0.43
N SER A 121 -14.46 1.92 -0.60
CA SER A 121 -15.28 2.50 -1.67
C SER A 121 -16.04 1.43 -2.45
N SER A 122 -15.37 0.35 -2.84
CA SER A 122 -15.99 -0.75 -3.57
C SER A 122 -17.05 -1.50 -2.74
N GLU A 123 -16.86 -1.64 -1.43
CA GLU A 123 -17.87 -2.24 -0.54
C GLU A 123 -19.11 -1.35 -0.45
N ASN A 124 -18.94 -0.03 -0.36
CA ASN A 124 -20.05 0.91 -0.38
C ASN A 124 -20.82 0.86 -1.71
N GLU A 125 -20.11 0.90 -2.84
CA GLU A 125 -20.70 0.75 -4.18
C GLU A 125 -21.48 -0.57 -4.32
N LEU A 126 -20.92 -1.67 -3.81
CA LEU A 126 -21.59 -2.98 -3.84
C LEU A 126 -22.85 -2.99 -2.97
N SER A 127 -22.81 -2.36 -1.80
CA SER A 127 -23.97 -2.23 -0.90
C SER A 127 -25.08 -1.41 -1.55
N GLU A 128 -24.74 -0.31 -2.21
CA GLU A 128 -25.70 0.52 -2.97
C GLU A 128 -26.30 -0.27 -4.14
N ALA A 129 -25.47 -0.95 -4.93
CA ALA A 129 -25.93 -1.79 -6.02
C ALA A 129 -26.86 -2.90 -5.52
N LYS A 130 -26.56 -3.52 -4.38
CA LYS A 130 -27.43 -4.52 -3.76
C LYS A 130 -28.78 -3.92 -3.36
N LEU A 131 -28.80 -2.73 -2.75
CA LEU A 131 -30.03 -2.05 -2.37
C LEU A 131 -30.88 -1.72 -3.60
N ILE A 132 -30.27 -1.19 -4.66
CA ILE A 132 -30.96 -0.88 -5.92
C ILE A 132 -31.56 -2.15 -6.53
N ASN A 133 -30.79 -3.24 -6.61
CA ASN A 133 -31.30 -4.51 -7.11
C ASN A 133 -32.48 -5.01 -6.26
N GLN A 134 -32.41 -4.92 -4.93
CA GLN A 134 -33.52 -5.28 -4.05
C GLN A 134 -34.77 -4.44 -4.32
N THR A 135 -34.63 -3.12 -4.46
CA THR A 135 -35.75 -2.22 -4.78
C THR A 135 -36.38 -2.58 -6.13
N ILE A 136 -35.56 -2.77 -7.17
CA ILE A 136 -36.05 -3.13 -8.51
C ILE A 136 -36.76 -4.50 -8.47
N THR A 137 -36.18 -5.49 -7.79
CA THR A 137 -36.81 -6.81 -7.65
C THR A 137 -38.17 -6.71 -6.94
N SER A 138 -38.25 -5.96 -5.83
CA SER A 138 -39.52 -5.75 -5.12
C SER A 138 -40.56 -5.04 -5.99
N GLU A 139 -40.18 -4.01 -6.75
CA GLU A 139 -41.10 -3.30 -7.67
C GLU A 139 -41.63 -4.23 -8.78
N LEU A 140 -40.78 -5.11 -9.32
CA LEU A 140 -41.19 -6.08 -10.34
C LEU A 140 -42.12 -7.16 -9.77
N GLU A 141 -41.81 -7.70 -8.58
CA GLU A 141 -42.67 -8.69 -7.90
C GLU A 141 -44.03 -8.10 -7.52
N ASP A 142 -44.06 -6.88 -6.97
CA ASP A 142 -45.31 -6.19 -6.59
C ASP A 142 -46.21 -5.89 -7.80
N LEU A 143 -45.62 -5.52 -8.95
CA LEU A 143 -46.35 -5.32 -10.21
C LEU A 143 -47.03 -6.62 -10.69
N ASP A 144 -46.30 -7.74 -10.65
CA ASP A 144 -46.83 -9.05 -11.04
C ASP A 144 -47.97 -9.50 -10.12
N TYR A 145 -47.86 -9.26 -8.80
CA TYR A 145 -48.96 -9.53 -7.86
C TYR A 145 -50.20 -8.67 -8.15
N ALA A 146 -50.04 -7.38 -8.43
CA ALA A 146 -51.14 -6.49 -8.77
C ALA A 146 -51.84 -6.93 -10.07
N GLU A 147 -51.08 -7.34 -11.09
CA GLU A 147 -51.64 -7.84 -12.35
C GLU A 147 -52.37 -9.19 -12.16
N ALA A 148 -51.78 -10.12 -11.40
CA ALA A 148 -52.41 -11.40 -11.08
C ALA A 148 -53.74 -11.22 -10.32
N LEU A 149 -53.77 -10.31 -9.34
CA LEU A 149 -54.98 -9.98 -8.59
C LEU A 149 -56.04 -9.34 -9.49
N SER A 150 -55.65 -8.45 -10.39
CA SER A 150 -56.55 -7.82 -11.35
C SER A 150 -57.17 -8.85 -12.31
N ARG A 151 -56.36 -9.75 -12.87
CA ARG A 151 -56.84 -10.85 -13.72
C ARG A 151 -57.78 -11.79 -12.97
N LEU A 152 -57.46 -12.15 -11.73
CA LEU A 152 -58.33 -12.97 -10.89
C LEU A 152 -59.67 -12.27 -10.60
N SER A 153 -59.63 -10.99 -10.24
CA SER A 153 -60.84 -10.18 -9.99
C SER A 153 -61.75 -10.15 -11.21
N LEU A 154 -61.18 -9.90 -12.41
CA LEU A 154 -61.91 -9.94 -13.66
C LEU A 154 -62.55 -11.31 -13.91
N GLN A 155 -61.80 -12.40 -13.70
CA GLN A 155 -62.31 -13.76 -13.85
C GLN A 155 -63.42 -14.08 -12.86
N SER A 156 -63.32 -13.63 -11.61
CA SER A 156 -64.39 -13.78 -10.60
C SER A 156 -65.65 -13.03 -11.00
N VAL A 157 -65.53 -11.78 -11.47
CA VAL A 157 -66.67 -10.99 -11.96
C VAL A 157 -67.34 -11.65 -13.17
N VAL A 158 -66.55 -12.16 -14.12
CA VAL A 158 -67.06 -12.89 -15.29
C VAL A 158 -67.78 -14.17 -14.87
N LEU A 159 -67.20 -14.93 -13.94
CA LEU A 159 -67.80 -16.16 -13.41
C LEU A 159 -69.13 -15.87 -12.70
N GLU A 160 -69.18 -14.83 -11.87
CA GLU A 160 -70.40 -14.41 -11.17
C GLU A 160 -71.49 -13.96 -12.17
N ALA A 161 -71.13 -13.15 -13.16
CA ALA A 161 -72.03 -12.74 -14.24
C ALA A 161 -72.56 -13.94 -15.04
N ALA A 162 -71.71 -14.93 -15.33
CA ALA A 162 -72.09 -16.16 -16.01
C ALA A 162 -73.07 -17.00 -15.16
N GLN A 163 -72.83 -17.13 -13.85
CA GLN A 163 -73.73 -17.83 -12.93
C GLN A 163 -75.10 -17.14 -12.83
N GLN A 164 -75.13 -15.81 -12.68
CA GLN A 164 -76.37 -15.04 -12.67
C GLN A 164 -77.13 -15.16 -13.98
N SER A 165 -76.42 -15.11 -15.11
CA SER A 165 -77.02 -15.31 -16.45
C SER A 165 -77.59 -16.71 -16.61
N PHE A 166 -76.89 -17.74 -16.13
CA PHE A 166 -77.38 -19.12 -16.14
C PHE A 166 -78.65 -19.28 -15.31
N VAL A 167 -78.67 -18.79 -14.06
CA VAL A 167 -79.86 -18.83 -13.20
C VAL A 167 -81.06 -18.12 -13.86
N LYS A 168 -80.82 -16.98 -14.51
CA LYS A 168 -81.87 -16.23 -15.19
C LYS A 168 -82.40 -16.94 -16.44
N ILE A 169 -81.54 -17.60 -17.22
CA ILE A 169 -81.95 -18.40 -18.39
C ILE A 169 -82.69 -19.67 -17.95
N SER A 170 -82.18 -20.39 -16.94
CA SER A 170 -82.81 -21.60 -16.40
C SER A 170 -84.19 -21.32 -15.80
N SER A 171 -84.38 -20.19 -15.11
CA SER A 171 -85.69 -19.82 -14.56
C SER A 171 -86.72 -19.45 -15.66
N LEU A 172 -86.31 -18.80 -16.75
CA LEU A 172 -87.16 -18.55 -17.91
C LEU A 172 -87.60 -19.83 -18.63
N ASN A 173 -86.74 -20.85 -18.66
CA ASN A 173 -87.07 -22.13 -19.27
C ASN A 173 -88.06 -22.94 -18.41
N LEU A 174 -87.91 -22.91 -17.09
CA LEU A 174 -88.82 -23.59 -16.15
C LEU A 174 -90.22 -22.97 -16.12
N PHE A 175 -90.34 -21.64 -16.23
CA PHE A 175 -91.64 -20.97 -16.34
C PHE A 175 -92.33 -21.22 -17.70
N ASN A 176 -91.58 -21.41 -18.77
CA ASN A 176 -92.15 -21.78 -20.08
C ASN A 176 -92.61 -23.25 -20.14
N PHE A 177 -92.02 -24.15 -19.33
CA PHE A 177 -92.39 -25.56 -19.32
C PHE A 177 -93.70 -25.86 -18.56
N ILE A 178 -94.17 -24.94 -17.70
CA ILE A 178 -95.36 -25.14 -16.85
C ILE A 178 -96.58 -24.34 -17.38
N ARG A 179 -96.63 -24.04 -18.69
CA ARG A 179 -97.78 -23.34 -19.30
C ARG A 179 -98.43 -24.14 -20.42
#